data_AF-A0AAC9PPY9-F1
#
_entry.id   AF-A0AAC9PPY9-F1
#
_cell.length_a   1.000
_cell.length_b   1.000
_cell.length_c   1.000
_cell.angle_alpha   90.00
_cell.angle_beta   90.00
_cell.angle_gamma   90.00
#
_symmetry.space_group_name_H-M   'P 1'
#
loop_
_entity.id
_entity.type
_entity.pdbx_description
1 polymer ?
#
loop_
_entity_poly.entity_id
_entity_poly.type
_entity_poly.pdbx_seq_one_letter_code
_entity_poly.pdbx_strand_id
1 'polypeptide(L)'
;MSVTEVVEQLRRAHALLSEARNAAVVAETAISEGREIFDQGTAGSVWPQVHEMRRLGAEAGDDVRLAHTAIVQAQDIIDGYCISIAGHGIGAGGRP
;
A
#
# COMPACT_ATOMS: atom_id res chain seq x y z
N MET A 1 15.64 22.48 15.43
CA MET A 1 15.57 21.54 14.29
C MET A 1 15.78 22.34 13.02
N SER A 2 16.81 22.01 12.24
CA SER A 2 17.12 22.67 10.97
C SER A 2 16.22 22.16 9.85
N VAL A 3 16.10 22.93 8.77
CA VAL A 3 15.40 22.52 7.54
C VAL A 3 15.96 21.18 7.01
N THR A 4 17.28 21.01 7.07
CA THR A 4 17.95 19.77 6.66
C THR A 4 17.50 18.56 7.49
N GLU A 5 17.37 18.72 8.81
CA GLU A 5 16.90 17.63 9.69
C GLU A 5 15.44 17.24 9.40
N VAL A 6 14.59 18.23 9.13
CA VAL A 6 13.19 17.99 8.73
C VAL A 6 13.12 17.22 7.41
N VAL A 7 13.88 17.66 6.40
CA VAL A 7 13.93 17.00 5.08
C VAL A 7 14.42 15.56 5.21
N GLU A 8 15.46 15.29 6.01
CA GLU A 8 15.93 13.93 6.27
C GLU A 8 14.88 13.06 6.96
N GLN A 9 14.10 13.63 7.89
CA GLN A 9 13.01 12.89 8.52
C GLN A 9 11.87 12.58 7.54
N LEU A 10 11.53 13.52 6.66
CA LEU A 10 10.55 13.31 5.59
C LEU A 10 11.01 12.24 4.60
N ARG A 11 12.30 12.23 4.23
CA ARG A 11 12.90 11.16 3.41
C ARG A 11 12.76 9.78 4.06
N ARG A 12 13.04 9.68 5.36
CA ARG A 12 12.84 8.43 6.10
C ARG A 12 11.37 8.00 6.12
N ALA A 13 10.44 8.93 6.35
CA ALA A 13 9.01 8.63 6.32
C ALA A 13 8.55 8.13 4.94
N HIS A 14 9.01 8.78 3.86
CA HIS A 14 8.72 8.35 2.50
C HIS A 14 9.27 6.95 2.19
N ALA A 15 10.48 6.62 2.66
CA ALA A 15 11.06 5.30 2.51
C ALA A 15 10.20 4.21 3.19
N LEU A 16 9.76 4.45 4.43
CA LEU A 16 8.86 3.54 5.15
C LEU A 16 7.51 3.36 4.43
N LEU A 17 6.96 4.44 3.88
CA LEU A 17 5.73 4.35 3.07
C LEU A 17 5.94 3.57 1.77
N SER A 18 7.14 3.63 1.19
CA SER A 18 7.49 2.86 -0.01
C SER A 18 7.53 1.37 0.31
N GLU A 19 8.08 1.00 1.47
CA GLU A 19 8.06 -0.38 1.96
C GLU A 19 6.62 -0.86 2.25
N ALA A 20 5.83 -0.05 2.95
CA ALA A 20 4.43 -0.36 3.23
C ALA A 20 3.60 -0.53 1.95
N ARG A 21 3.83 0.31 0.94
CA ARG A 21 3.18 0.21 -0.36
C ARG A 21 3.51 -1.10 -1.06
N ASN A 22 4.78 -1.49 -1.09
CA ASN A 22 5.20 -2.75 -1.68
C ASN A 22 4.59 -3.94 -0.94
N ALA A 23 4.55 -3.89 0.40
CA ALA A 23 3.89 -4.91 1.22
C ALA A 23 2.39 -5.01 0.92
N ALA A 24 1.70 -3.88 0.71
CA ALA A 24 0.28 -3.89 0.34
C ALA A 24 0.02 -4.56 -1.02
N VAL A 25 0.87 -4.31 -2.02
CA VAL A 25 0.77 -4.99 -3.34
C VAL A 25 0.98 -6.51 -3.22
N VAL A 26 1.97 -6.92 -2.42
CA VAL A 26 2.20 -8.35 -2.14
C VAL A 26 1.01 -8.97 -1.42
N ALA A 27 0.44 -8.28 -0.44
CA ALA A 27 -0.74 -8.74 0.29
C ALA A 27 -1.97 -8.85 -0.61
N GLU A 28 -2.22 -7.87 -1.48
CA GLU A 28 -3.32 -7.89 -2.46
C GLU A 28 -3.20 -9.12 -3.38
N THR A 29 -1.99 -9.39 -3.87
CA THR A 29 -1.70 -10.57 -4.72
C THR A 29 -1.97 -11.87 -3.97
N ALA A 30 -1.43 -12.01 -2.75
CA ALA A 30 -1.61 -13.21 -1.93
C ALA A 30 -3.08 -13.48 -1.57
N ILE A 31 -3.86 -12.42 -1.30
CA ILE A 31 -5.30 -12.54 -1.05
C ILE A 31 -6.02 -13.00 -2.33
N SER A 32 -5.68 -12.44 -3.49
CA SER A 32 -6.27 -12.85 -4.76
C SER A 32 -5.99 -14.33 -5.06
N GLU A 33 -4.74 -14.76 -4.95
CA GLU A 33 -4.34 -16.17 -5.14
C GLU A 33 -5.05 -17.09 -4.15
N GLY A 34 -5.11 -16.72 -2.86
CA GLY A 34 -5.80 -17.49 -1.84
C GLY A 34 -7.30 -17.64 -2.12
N ARG A 35 -7.93 -16.59 -2.65
CA ARG A 35 -9.34 -16.64 -3.08
C ARG A 35 -9.55 -17.57 -4.26
N GLU A 36 -8.66 -17.54 -5.26
CA GLU A 36 -8.73 -18.45 -6.41
C GLU A 36 -8.60 -19.91 -5.97
N ILE A 37 -7.65 -20.21 -5.07
CA ILE A 37 -7.48 -21.55 -4.50
C ILE A 37 -8.74 -21.98 -3.74
N PHE A 38 -9.30 -21.09 -2.92
CA PHE A 38 -10.54 -21.37 -2.19
C PHE A 38 -11.72 -21.62 -3.12
N ASP A 39 -11.88 -20.82 -4.17
CA ASP A 39 -12.97 -20.94 -5.14
C ASP A 39 -12.88 -22.24 -5.93
N GLN A 40 -11.68 -22.63 -6.35
CA GLN A 40 -11.42 -23.92 -6.99
C GLN A 40 -11.72 -25.09 -6.05
N GLY A 41 -11.23 -25.02 -4.80
CA GLY A 41 -11.42 -26.06 -3.79
C GLY A 41 -12.86 -26.22 -3.31
N THR A 42 -13.70 -25.19 -3.50
CA THR A 42 -15.11 -25.17 -3.09
C THR A 42 -16.09 -25.15 -4.27
N ALA A 43 -15.60 -25.44 -5.47
CA ALA A 43 -16.42 -25.49 -6.67
C ALA A 43 -17.61 -26.48 -6.48
N GLY A 44 -18.83 -26.00 -6.75
CA GLY A 44 -20.05 -26.79 -6.59
C GLY A 44 -20.52 -27.00 -5.14
N SER A 45 -19.85 -26.42 -4.15
CA SER A 45 -20.30 -26.48 -2.76
C SER A 45 -21.63 -25.73 -2.57
N VAL A 46 -22.57 -26.38 -1.90
CA VAL A 46 -23.89 -25.82 -1.54
C VAL A 46 -23.93 -25.26 -0.11
N TRP A 47 -22.80 -25.31 0.60
CA TRP A 47 -22.71 -24.88 1.99
C TRP A 47 -22.74 -23.34 2.07
N PRO A 48 -23.66 -22.73 2.86
CA PRO A 48 -23.75 -21.27 3.00
C PRO A 48 -22.44 -20.61 3.45
N GLN A 49 -21.64 -21.33 4.25
CA GLN A 49 -20.35 -20.88 4.75
C GLN A 49 -19.36 -20.57 3.62
N VAL A 50 -19.44 -21.27 2.48
CA VAL A 50 -18.58 -21.00 1.32
C VAL A 50 -18.90 -19.63 0.72
N HIS A 51 -20.18 -19.26 0.63
CA HIS A 51 -20.57 -17.93 0.17
C HIS A 51 -20.07 -16.84 1.11
N GLU A 52 -20.16 -17.07 2.41
CA GLU A 52 -19.67 -16.12 3.41
C GLU A 52 -18.15 -15.95 3.34
N MET A 53 -17.39 -17.04 3.22
CA MET A 53 -15.93 -16.96 3.07
C MET A 53 -15.51 -16.27 1.78
N ARG A 54 -16.24 -16.47 0.66
CA ARG A 54 -16.00 -15.73 -0.59
C ARG A 54 -16.18 -14.23 -0.42
N ARG A 55 -17.24 -13.82 0.29
CA ARG A 55 -17.52 -12.42 0.60
C ARG A 55 -16.41 -11.82 1.46
N LEU A 56 -16.04 -12.48 2.56
CA LEU A 56 -14.97 -12.04 3.45
C LEU A 56 -13.62 -11.94 2.74
N GLY A 57 -13.31 -12.87 1.83
CA GLY A 57 -12.11 -12.80 1.01
C GLY A 57 -12.10 -11.58 0.08
N ALA A 58 -13.25 -11.25 -0.51
CA ALA A 58 -13.39 -10.04 -1.33
C ALA A 58 -13.18 -8.76 -0.50
N GLU A 59 -13.80 -8.70 0.68
CA GLU A 59 -13.67 -7.55 1.61
C GLU A 59 -12.23 -7.36 2.08
N ALA A 60 -11.53 -8.45 2.42
CA ALA A 60 -10.12 -8.38 2.79
C ALA A 60 -9.23 -7.80 1.66
N GLY A 61 -9.52 -8.15 0.40
CA GLY A 61 -8.83 -7.59 -0.76
C GLY A 61 -9.13 -6.09 -0.94
N ASP A 62 -10.39 -5.70 -0.76
CA ASP A 62 -10.83 -4.30 -0.85
C ASP A 62 -10.16 -3.42 0.23
N ASP A 63 -10.05 -3.92 1.46
CA ASP A 63 -9.39 -3.23 2.58
C ASP A 63 -7.89 -2.98 2.30
N VAL A 64 -7.17 -4.00 1.79
CA VAL A 64 -5.75 -3.86 1.43
C VAL A 64 -5.55 -2.85 0.30
N ARG A 65 -6.43 -2.86 -0.71
CA ARG A 65 -6.37 -1.91 -1.82
C ARG A 65 -6.68 -0.48 -1.37
N LEU A 66 -7.59 -0.31 -0.41
CA LEU A 66 -7.85 0.97 0.23
C LEU A 66 -6.60 1.47 0.97
N ALA A 67 -5.95 0.60 1.75
CA ALA A 67 -4.69 0.92 2.43
C ALA A 67 -3.58 1.30 1.45
N HIS A 68 -3.41 0.56 0.35
CA HIS A 68 -2.46 0.90 -0.72
C HIS A 68 -2.70 2.32 -1.27
N THR A 69 -3.97 2.65 -1.55
CA THR A 69 -4.34 3.99 -2.05
C THR A 69 -4.03 5.09 -1.04
N ALA A 70 -4.31 4.85 0.25
CA ALA A 70 -4.00 5.80 1.31
C ALA A 70 -2.48 6.00 1.49
N ILE A 71 -1.69 4.93 1.35
CA ILE A 71 -0.22 5.01 1.40
C ILE A 71 0.31 5.87 0.25
N VAL A 72 -0.18 5.67 -0.98
CA VAL A 72 0.22 6.49 -2.14
C VAL A 72 -0.08 7.98 -1.88
N GLN A 73 -1.28 8.30 -1.39
CA GLN A 73 -1.63 9.68 -1.05
C GLN A 73 -0.72 10.27 0.04
N ALA A 74 -0.32 9.47 1.03
CA ALA A 74 0.62 9.91 2.05
C ALA A 74 2.02 10.20 1.47
N GLN A 75 2.48 9.42 0.47
CA GLN A 75 3.73 9.69 -0.25
C GLN A 75 3.65 11.03 -0.99
N ASP A 76 2.56 11.29 -1.71
CA ASP A 76 2.35 12.54 -2.45
C ASP A 76 2.38 13.77 -1.52
N ILE A 77 1.80 13.66 -0.33
CA ILE A 77 1.82 14.73 0.68
C ILE A 77 3.25 15.01 1.16
N ILE A 78 4.01 13.96 1.46
CA ILE A 78 5.40 14.10 1.92
C ILE A 78 6.29 14.68 0.82
N ASP A 79 6.11 14.25 -0.42
CA ASP A 79 6.82 14.82 -1.57
C ASP A 79 6.48 16.30 -1.77
N GLY A 80 5.20 16.67 -1.62
CA GLY A 80 4.75 18.06 -1.63
C GLY A 80 5.41 18.91 -0.55
N TYR A 81 5.58 18.37 0.66
CA TYR A 81 6.31 19.05 1.74
C TYR A 81 7.79 19.24 1.40
N CYS A 82 8.44 18.22 0.85
CA CYS A 82 9.83 18.35 0.41
C CYS A 82 9.98 19.43 -0.67
N ILE A 83 9.09 19.48 -1.67
CA ILE A 83 9.08 20.54 -2.69
C ILE A 83 8.90 21.91 -2.04
N SER A 84 7.96 22.06 -1.11
CA SER A 84 7.67 23.35 -0.48
C SER A 84 8.81 23.87 0.40
N ILE A 85 9.57 22.97 1.04
CA ILE A 85 10.59 23.34 2.04
C ILE A 85 11.99 23.38 1.42
N ALA A 86 12.33 22.43 0.55
CA ALA A 86 13.65 22.27 -0.05
C ALA A 86 13.72 22.76 -1.51
N GLY A 87 12.59 23.17 -2.10
CA GLY A 87 12.50 23.55 -3.51
C GLY A 87 12.57 22.37 -4.48
N HIS A 88 12.62 21.13 -3.98
CA HIS A 88 12.74 19.93 -4.78
C HIS A 88 12.09 18.71 -4.08
N GLY A 89 11.55 17.76 -4.85
CA GLY A 89 10.98 16.52 -4.31
C GLY A 89 12.04 15.55 -3.78
N ILE A 90 11.62 14.43 -3.18
CA ILE A 90 12.54 13.45 -2.57
C ILE A 90 13.50 12.83 -3.60
N GLY A 91 13.11 12.73 -4.87
CA GLY A 91 13.93 12.18 -5.96
C GLY A 91 14.91 13.13 -6.67
N ALA A 92 14.92 14.43 -6.34
CA ALA A 92 15.61 15.44 -7.16
C ALA A 92 17.09 15.69 -6.80
N GLY A 93 17.60 15.13 -5.71
CA GLY A 93 18.98 15.33 -5.24
C GLY A 93 20.02 14.32 -5.77
N GLY A 94 19.63 13.45 -6.70
CA GLY A 94 20.43 12.27 -7.10
C GLY A 94 20.85 12.25 -8.57
N ARG A 95 21.37 13.33 -9.14
CA ARG A 95 22.03 13.29 -10.45
C ARG A 95 23.38 14.02 -10.41
N PRO A 96 24.49 13.38 -10.85
CA PRO A 96 25.70 14.12 -11.17
C PRO A 96 25.49 15.03 -12.39
#